data_AF-A0A2V5PNV6-F1
#
_entry.id   AF-A0A2V5PNV6-F1
#
_cell.length_a   1.000
_cell.length_b   1.000
_cell.length_c   1.000
_cell.angle_alpha   90.00
_cell.angle_beta   90.00
_cell.angle_gamma   90.00
#
_symmetry.space_group_name_H-M   'P 1'
#
loop_
_entity.id
_entity.type
_entity.pdbx_description
1 polymer ?
#
loop_
_entity_poly.entity_id
_entity_poly.type
_entity_poly.pdbx_seq_one_letter_code
_entity_poly.pdbx_strand_id
1 'polypeptide(L)'
;MSTLLSFSAYRRTGLVTFFTLMACLIARAGDAPDWTGEFTDNNFRNGSAVFQMSINRSGNGWHVAFDGAHKDAHGAAPEAEGPGKVSGNTLQFTFKDTFDNSGTGTITRSGNDIIVSIKTTHVAEARCLVFYRDNMRLKRASKK
;
A
#
# COMPACT_ATOMS: atom_id res chain seq x y z
N MET A 1 18.84 12.90 -54.63
CA MET A 1 20.10 13.40 -55.20
C MET A 1 20.17 14.90 -54.92
N SER A 2 21.33 15.36 -54.48
CA SER A 2 21.64 16.53 -53.67
C SER A 2 21.16 17.91 -54.16
N THR A 3 20.85 18.81 -53.21
CA THR A 3 21.57 20.10 -53.07
C THR A 3 21.22 20.80 -51.74
N LEU A 4 22.24 20.96 -50.90
CA LEU A 4 22.30 21.88 -49.76
C LEU A 4 22.47 23.31 -50.29
N LEU A 5 21.76 24.27 -49.70
CA LEU A 5 22.28 25.64 -49.54
C LEU A 5 21.87 26.18 -48.16
N SER A 6 22.91 26.38 -47.35
CA SER A 6 22.91 27.11 -46.08
C SER A 6 22.99 28.64 -46.34
N PHE A 7 23.10 29.40 -45.25
CA PHE A 7 23.17 30.86 -45.07
C PHE A 7 21.78 31.50 -44.85
N SER A 8 21.51 32.19 -43.74
CA SER A 8 22.31 33.29 -43.20
C SER A 8 21.96 33.61 -41.73
N ALA A 9 22.99 33.53 -40.88
CA ALA A 9 23.36 34.46 -39.83
C ALA A 9 22.26 35.10 -38.95
N TYR A 10 22.26 34.68 -37.68
CA TYR A 10 22.12 35.64 -36.58
C TYR A 10 23.45 35.64 -35.80
N ARG A 11 24.26 36.66 -36.09
CA ARG A 11 25.47 37.02 -35.35
C ARG A 11 25.05 37.62 -34.01
N ARG A 12 25.75 37.28 -32.91
CA ARG A 12 26.53 38.20 -32.07
C ARG A 12 26.71 37.69 -30.63
N THR A 13 27.98 37.39 -30.31
CA THR A 13 28.70 37.76 -29.07
C THR A 13 28.01 37.59 -27.72
N GLY A 14 28.58 36.73 -26.88
CA GLY A 14 28.28 36.69 -25.44
C GLY A 14 29.05 35.60 -24.71
N LEU A 15 30.37 35.78 -24.59
CA LEU A 15 31.22 35.07 -23.65
C LEU A 15 30.69 35.27 -22.22
N VAL A 16 30.15 34.24 -21.57
CA VAL A 16 30.28 34.05 -20.12
C VAL A 16 30.34 32.55 -19.84
N THR A 17 31.55 32.07 -19.63
CA THR A 17 31.83 30.82 -18.93
C THR A 17 31.34 30.96 -17.50
N PHE A 18 30.33 30.19 -17.09
CA PHE A 18 29.99 30.04 -15.67
C PHE A 18 29.88 28.55 -15.35
N PHE A 19 31.03 27.99 -14.95
CA PHE A 19 31.13 26.69 -14.31
C PHE A 19 30.42 26.79 -12.95
N THR A 20 29.18 26.31 -12.86
CA THR A 20 28.53 26.07 -11.57
C THR A 20 28.35 24.57 -11.42
N LEU A 21 29.36 23.92 -10.85
CA LEU A 21 29.28 22.55 -10.38
C LEU A 21 28.38 22.55 -9.12
N MET A 22 27.07 22.65 -9.31
CA MET A 22 26.11 22.39 -8.26
C MET A 22 26.07 20.87 -8.06
N ALA A 23 26.98 20.37 -7.22
CA ALA A 23 26.79 19.07 -6.60
C ALA A 23 25.53 19.17 -5.72
N CYS A 24 24.36 19.01 -6.33
CA CYS A 24 23.20 18.56 -5.58
C CYS A 24 23.58 17.20 -5.02
N LEU A 25 24.06 17.19 -3.78
CA LEU A 25 23.89 16.08 -2.88
C LEU A 25 22.39 15.80 -2.90
N ILE A 26 21.96 14.90 -3.78
CA ILE A 26 20.68 14.25 -3.64
C ILE A 26 20.83 13.47 -2.35
N ALA A 27 20.44 14.10 -1.24
CA ALA A 27 20.00 13.34 -0.09
C ALA A 27 18.93 12.41 -0.65
N ARG A 28 19.28 11.14 -0.86
CA ARG A 28 18.27 10.10 -0.99
C ARG A 28 17.48 10.22 0.30
N ALA A 29 16.33 10.90 0.22
CA ALA A 29 15.27 10.64 1.16
C ALA A 29 15.14 9.12 1.11
N GLY A 30 15.45 8.45 2.23
CA GLY A 30 15.26 7.00 2.30
C GLY A 30 13.82 6.78 1.87
N ASP A 31 13.62 6.07 0.75
CA ASP A 31 12.29 5.82 0.22
C ASP A 31 11.47 5.27 1.38
N ALA A 32 10.40 5.99 1.74
CA ALA A 32 9.48 5.50 2.75
C ALA A 32 9.09 4.08 2.35
N PRO A 33 9.05 3.10 3.27
CA PRO A 33 8.85 1.70 2.90
C PRO A 33 7.61 1.57 2.01
N ASP A 34 7.76 1.06 0.79
CA ASP A 34 6.63 0.92 -0.13
C ASP A 34 5.70 -0.19 0.35
N TRP A 35 4.57 0.19 0.94
CA TRP A 35 3.58 -0.73 1.50
C TRP A 35 2.76 -1.45 0.43
N THR A 36 2.92 -1.10 -0.84
CA THR A 36 2.13 -1.67 -1.92
C THR A 36 2.26 -3.19 -1.98
N GLY A 37 1.13 -3.86 -2.13
CA GLY A 37 1.09 -5.29 -2.36
C GLY A 37 -0.20 -5.96 -1.97
N GLU A 38 -0.29 -7.20 -2.41
CA GLU A 38 -1.32 -8.15 -2.04
C GLU A 38 -0.75 -9.13 -1.02
N PHE A 39 -1.52 -9.42 0.02
CA PHE A 39 -1.12 -10.23 1.15
C PHE A 39 -2.25 -11.18 1.53
N THR A 40 -1.91 -12.39 1.97
CA THR A 40 -2.90 -13.41 2.30
C THR A 40 -2.44 -14.34 3.41
N ASP A 41 -3.42 -14.83 4.18
CA ASP A 41 -3.30 -16.06 4.96
C ASP A 41 -4.32 -17.09 4.44
N ASN A 42 -3.85 -17.99 3.59
CA ASN A 42 -4.65 -19.10 3.05
C ASN A 42 -4.97 -20.18 4.10
N ASN A 43 -4.33 -20.15 5.27
CA ASN A 43 -4.55 -21.09 6.36
C ASN A 43 -5.13 -20.39 7.61
N PHE A 44 -5.81 -19.27 7.39
CA PHE A 44 -6.42 -18.52 8.47
C PHE A 44 -7.35 -19.41 9.31
N ARG A 45 -7.30 -19.21 10.63
CA ARG A 45 -8.01 -20.05 11.62
C ARG A 45 -7.77 -21.55 11.41
N ASN A 46 -6.51 -21.97 11.49
CA ASN A 46 -6.11 -23.36 11.36
C ASN A 46 -6.62 -24.02 10.06
N GLY A 47 -6.69 -23.23 8.98
CA GLY A 47 -7.09 -23.71 7.65
C GLY A 47 -8.59 -23.64 7.34
N SER A 48 -9.45 -23.28 8.31
CA SER A 48 -10.91 -23.21 8.10
C SER A 48 -11.37 -21.95 7.33
N ALA A 49 -10.50 -20.96 7.20
CA ALA A 49 -10.80 -19.70 6.54
C ALA A 49 -9.62 -19.20 5.70
N VAL A 50 -9.88 -18.18 4.91
CA VAL A 50 -8.88 -17.38 4.18
C VAL A 50 -9.06 -15.92 4.58
N PHE A 51 -7.95 -15.19 4.64
CA PHE A 51 -7.94 -13.74 4.79
C PHE A 51 -7.03 -13.13 3.72
N GLN A 52 -7.48 -12.06 3.08
CA GLN A 52 -6.72 -11.35 2.04
C GLN A 52 -6.72 -9.86 2.33
N MET A 53 -5.64 -9.18 1.92
CA MET A 53 -5.47 -7.76 2.10
C MET A 53 -4.67 -7.18 0.94
N SER A 54 -5.18 -6.09 0.37
CA SER A 54 -4.47 -5.23 -0.57
C SER A 54 -4.08 -3.92 0.11
N ILE A 55 -2.89 -3.43 -0.21
CA ILE A 55 -2.43 -2.10 0.18
C ILE A 55 -1.99 -1.40 -1.09
N ASN A 56 -2.59 -0.24 -1.36
CA ASN A 56 -2.32 0.54 -2.56
C ASN A 56 -2.03 2.00 -2.22
N ARG A 57 -1.24 2.67 -3.05
CA ARG A 57 -1.00 4.11 -2.91
C ARG A 57 -2.27 4.87 -3.28
N SER A 58 -2.67 5.84 -2.45
CA SER A 58 -3.80 6.72 -2.73
C SER A 58 -3.40 8.17 -2.42
N GLY A 59 -3.10 8.94 -3.46
CA GLY A 59 -2.51 10.27 -3.34
C GLY A 59 -1.26 10.27 -2.46
N ASN A 60 -1.26 11.08 -1.40
CA ASN A 60 -0.17 11.14 -0.42
C ASN A 60 -0.26 10.05 0.67
N GLY A 61 -1.36 9.30 0.73
CA GLY A 61 -1.63 8.27 1.72
C GLY A 61 -1.67 6.86 1.14
N TRP A 62 -2.34 5.97 1.88
CA TRP A 62 -2.54 4.58 1.51
C TRP A 62 -4.03 4.27 1.51
N HIS A 63 -4.41 3.31 0.68
CA HIS A 63 -5.72 2.65 0.74
C HIS A 63 -5.47 1.21 1.16
N VAL A 64 -6.21 0.74 2.15
CA VAL A 64 -6.16 -0.64 2.62
C VAL A 64 -7.53 -1.25 2.36
N ALA A 65 -7.57 -2.37 1.65
CA ALA A 65 -8.76 -3.18 1.52
C ALA A 65 -8.47 -4.62 1.96
N PHE A 66 -9.45 -5.30 2.52
CA PHE A 66 -9.29 -6.67 2.98
C PHE A 66 -10.63 -7.41 2.95
N ASP A 67 -10.55 -8.73 2.84
CA ASP A 67 -11.69 -9.62 2.92
C ASP A 67 -11.36 -10.87 3.74
N GLY A 68 -12.39 -11.46 4.32
CA GLY A 68 -12.32 -12.72 5.03
C GLY A 68 -13.44 -13.65 4.58
N ALA A 69 -13.13 -14.93 4.39
CA ALA A 69 -14.13 -15.92 4.03
C ALA A 69 -13.85 -17.28 4.67
N HIS A 70 -14.90 -17.96 5.09
CA HIS A 70 -14.85 -19.37 5.45
C HIS A 70 -14.78 -20.23 4.18
N LYS A 71 -13.94 -21.27 4.18
CA LYS A 71 -13.70 -22.09 2.96
C LYS A 71 -14.88 -22.99 2.57
N ASP A 72 -15.71 -23.34 3.53
CA ASP A 72 -17.00 -24.02 3.36
C ASP A 72 -18.17 -23.04 3.12
N ALA A 73 -17.86 -21.76 2.83
CA ALA A 73 -18.78 -20.71 2.44
C ALA A 73 -19.90 -20.40 3.46
N HIS A 74 -19.69 -20.69 4.75
CA HIS A 74 -20.63 -20.29 5.80
C HIS A 74 -20.31 -18.91 6.38
N GLY A 75 -21.26 -18.38 7.16
CA GLY A 75 -21.05 -17.18 7.95
C GLY A 75 -21.13 -15.89 7.12
N ALA A 76 -20.57 -14.82 7.68
CA ALA A 76 -20.45 -13.53 7.01
C ALA A 76 -19.03 -13.42 6.43
N ALA A 77 -18.93 -12.95 5.19
CA ALA A 77 -17.66 -12.72 4.51
C ALA A 77 -17.43 -11.20 4.40
N PRO A 78 -16.84 -10.56 5.42
CA PRO A 78 -16.66 -9.12 5.39
C PRO A 78 -15.73 -8.72 4.25
N GLU A 79 -16.14 -7.72 3.48
CA GLU A 79 -15.28 -6.99 2.56
C GLU A 79 -15.16 -5.58 3.13
N ALA A 80 -13.94 -5.10 3.36
CA ALA A 80 -13.70 -3.85 4.05
C ALA A 80 -12.62 -3.03 3.38
N GLU A 81 -12.74 -1.72 3.49
CA GLU A 81 -11.71 -0.82 3.02
C GLU A 81 -11.64 0.47 3.82
N GLY A 82 -10.53 1.18 3.67
CA GLY A 82 -10.41 2.54 4.13
C GLY A 82 -9.00 3.13 4.04
N PRO A 83 -8.87 4.40 4.46
CA PRO A 83 -7.63 5.13 4.34
C PRO A 83 -6.59 4.66 5.36
N GLY A 84 -5.33 4.71 4.95
CA GLY A 84 -4.16 4.40 5.75
C GLY A 84 -3.13 5.52 5.75
N LYS A 85 -2.42 5.67 6.88
CA LYS A 85 -1.34 6.63 7.09
C LYS A 85 -0.16 5.96 7.80
N VAL A 86 1.05 6.29 7.37
CA VAL A 86 2.27 5.82 8.01
C VAL A 86 2.61 6.71 9.21
N SER A 87 2.94 6.08 10.33
CA SER A 87 3.48 6.70 11.53
C SER A 87 4.68 5.88 12.00
N GLY A 88 5.88 6.41 11.80
CA GLY A 88 7.12 5.66 12.04
C GLY A 88 7.20 4.43 11.13
N ASN A 89 7.31 3.23 11.73
CA ASN A 89 7.40 1.96 11.02
C ASN A 89 6.06 1.20 10.92
N THR A 90 4.96 1.88 11.18
CA THR A 90 3.61 1.29 11.22
C THR A 90 2.69 2.01 10.25
N LEU A 91 1.98 1.26 9.42
CA LEU A 91 0.85 1.75 8.66
C LEU A 91 -0.42 1.56 9.51
N GLN A 92 -1.07 2.66 9.87
CA GLN A 92 -2.34 2.65 10.61
C GLN A 92 -3.47 2.92 9.63
N PHE A 93 -4.59 2.23 9.76
CA PHE A 93 -5.75 2.42 8.88
C PHE A 93 -7.05 2.42 9.68
N THR A 94 -8.08 3.05 9.12
CA THR A 94 -9.48 2.90 9.53
C THR A 94 -10.20 2.09 8.47
N PHE A 95 -11.26 1.38 8.84
CA PHE A 95 -12.06 0.64 7.87
C PHE A 95 -13.55 0.71 8.18
N LYS A 96 -14.35 0.48 7.14
CA LYS A 96 -15.74 0.06 7.22
C LYS A 96 -15.93 -1.16 6.31
N ASP A 97 -16.71 -2.13 6.76
CA ASP A 97 -17.03 -3.32 5.96
C ASP A 97 -18.44 -3.26 5.33
N THR A 98 -18.72 -4.24 4.47
CA THR A 98 -20.01 -4.45 3.80
C THR A 98 -21.16 -4.82 4.73
N PHE A 99 -20.88 -5.14 6.00
CA PHE A 99 -21.86 -5.42 7.04
C PHE A 99 -21.98 -4.27 8.06
N ASP A 100 -21.50 -3.07 7.70
CA ASP A 100 -21.50 -1.86 8.53
C ASP A 100 -20.62 -1.91 9.79
N ASN A 101 -19.81 -2.96 10.01
CA ASN A 101 -18.77 -2.93 11.02
C ASN A 101 -17.71 -1.89 10.67
N SER A 102 -17.11 -1.27 11.69
CA SER A 102 -15.99 -0.35 11.48
C SER A 102 -15.00 -0.38 12.62
N GLY A 103 -13.80 0.12 12.34
CA GLY A 103 -12.73 0.09 13.29
C GLY A 103 -11.41 0.64 12.76
N THR A 104 -10.35 0.19 13.40
CA THR A 104 -8.98 0.57 13.11
C THR A 104 -8.12 -0.67 12.94
N GLY A 105 -7.02 -0.55 12.21
CA GLY A 105 -5.99 -1.56 12.21
C GLY A 105 -4.59 -0.98 12.10
N THR A 106 -3.62 -1.84 12.36
CA THR A 106 -2.20 -1.54 12.25
C THR A 106 -1.50 -2.61 11.43
N ILE A 107 -0.49 -2.20 10.69
CA ILE A 107 0.33 -3.06 9.84
C ILE A 107 1.80 -2.74 10.11
N THR A 108 2.59 -3.77 10.44
CA THR A 108 4.05 -3.69 10.54
C THR A 108 4.71 -4.67 9.58
N ARG A 109 5.95 -4.41 9.20
CA ARG A 109 6.71 -5.30 8.31
C ARG A 109 7.28 -6.50 9.04
N SER A 110 7.28 -7.64 8.36
CA SER A 110 7.98 -8.86 8.77
C SER A 110 8.68 -9.46 7.56
N GLY A 111 9.84 -8.89 7.20
CA GLY A 111 10.50 -9.20 5.91
C GLY A 111 9.61 -8.81 4.73
N ASN A 112 9.29 -9.79 3.87
CA ASN A 112 8.39 -9.59 2.72
C ASN A 112 6.90 -9.65 3.10
N ASP A 113 6.59 -10.19 4.29
CA ASP A 113 5.26 -10.35 4.85
C ASP A 113 4.86 -9.10 5.67
N ILE A 114 3.64 -9.12 6.18
CA ILE A 114 3.13 -8.12 7.12
C ILE A 114 2.52 -8.78 8.35
N ILE A 115 2.55 -8.07 9.48
CA ILE A 115 1.78 -8.39 10.68
C ILE A 115 0.65 -7.37 10.77
N VAL A 116 -0.59 -7.85 10.81
CA VAL A 116 -1.81 -7.05 10.85
C VAL A 116 -2.50 -7.24 12.19
N SER A 117 -2.99 -6.17 12.79
CA SER A 117 -3.93 -6.22 13.92
C SER A 117 -5.14 -5.37 13.61
N ILE A 118 -6.34 -5.92 13.83
CA ILE A 118 -7.62 -5.25 13.54
C ILE A 118 -8.45 -5.20 14.80
N LYS A 119 -8.94 -4.01 15.14
CA LYS A 119 -9.82 -3.76 16.28
C LYS A 119 -11.08 -3.04 15.82
N THR A 120 -12.23 -3.61 16.14
CA THR A 120 -13.52 -2.97 15.90
C THR A 120 -13.79 -1.87 16.93
N THR A 121 -14.39 -0.78 16.46
CA THR A 121 -14.95 0.28 17.30
C THR A 121 -16.47 0.28 17.25
N HIS A 122 -17.04 -0.21 16.14
CA HIS A 122 -18.47 -0.43 15.98
C HIS A 122 -18.72 -1.82 15.38
N VAL A 123 -19.71 -2.51 15.91
CA VAL A 123 -20.08 -3.87 15.50
C VAL A 123 -21.57 -3.87 15.14
N ALA A 124 -21.87 -4.08 13.87
CA ALA A 124 -23.20 -4.25 13.32
C ALA A 124 -23.50 -5.74 12.99
N GLU A 125 -22.48 -6.52 12.62
CA GLU A 125 -22.57 -7.96 12.36
C GLU A 125 -21.48 -8.73 13.12
N ALA A 126 -21.87 -9.40 14.19
CA ALA A 126 -20.94 -10.09 15.08
C ALA A 126 -20.25 -11.30 14.43
N ARG A 127 -20.84 -11.90 13.38
CA ARG A 127 -20.25 -13.05 12.68
C ARG A 127 -18.95 -12.67 11.96
N CYS A 128 -18.75 -11.40 11.61
CA CYS A 128 -17.51 -10.90 10.99
C CYS A 128 -16.33 -10.82 11.98
N LEU A 129 -16.58 -10.74 13.29
CA LEU A 129 -15.54 -10.49 14.31
C LEU A 129 -14.42 -11.52 14.30
N VAL A 130 -14.72 -12.71 13.80
CA VAL A 130 -13.76 -13.80 13.74
C VAL A 130 -12.60 -13.56 12.78
N PHE A 131 -12.76 -12.61 11.85
CA PHE A 131 -11.73 -12.13 10.92
C PHE A 131 -10.95 -10.92 11.46
N TYR A 132 -11.38 -10.30 12.56
CA TYR A 132 -10.73 -9.13 13.14
C TYR A 132 -9.90 -9.55 14.36
N ARG A 133 -8.62 -9.85 14.13
CA ARG A 133 -7.72 -10.37 15.16
C ARG A 133 -6.43 -9.56 15.24
N ASP A 134 -5.72 -9.76 16.34
CA ASP A 134 -4.39 -9.21 16.54
C ASP A 134 -3.30 -10.15 16.00
N ASN A 135 -2.17 -9.57 15.61
CA ASN A 135 -0.94 -10.27 15.22
C ASN A 135 -1.11 -11.32 14.10
N MET A 136 -1.99 -11.04 13.13
CA MET A 136 -2.20 -11.88 11.95
C MET A 136 -1.02 -11.70 11.00
N ARG A 137 -0.24 -12.77 10.76
CA ARG A 137 0.83 -12.74 9.76
C ARG A 137 0.28 -13.06 8.39
N LEU A 138 0.29 -12.09 7.48
CA LEU A 138 -0.12 -12.26 6.09
C LEU A 138 1.11 -12.35 5.19
N LYS A 139 1.17 -13.41 4.39
CA LYS A 139 2.26 -13.62 3.43
C LYS A 139 2.01 -12.78 2.19
N ARG A 140 3.07 -12.22 1.60
CA ARG A 140 2.95 -11.58 0.29
C ARG A 140 2.45 -12.59 -0.74
N ALA A 141 1.40 -12.25 -1.47
CA ALA A 141 0.90 -13.08 -2.54
C ALA A 141 1.92 -13.08 -3.69
N SER A 142 2.35 -14.27 -4.11
CA SER A 142 3.14 -14.40 -5.33
C SER A 142 2.27 -14.00 -6.52
N LYS A 143 2.80 -13.19 -7.43
CA LYS A 143 2.18 -13.02 -8.75
C LYS A 143 2.11 -14.42 -9.38
N LYS A 144 0.90 -14.84 -9.77
CA LYS A 144 0.72 -16.01 -10.63
C LYS A 144 1.31 -15.73 -12.00
#